data_AF-A0A2W6ZXJ1-F1
#
_entry.id   AF-A0A2W6ZXJ1-F1
#
_cell.length_a   1.000
_cell.length_b   1.000
_cell.length_c   1.000
_cell.angle_alpha   90.00
_cell.angle_beta   90.00
_cell.angle_gamma   90.00
#
_symmetry.space_group_name_H-M   'P 1'
#
loop_
_entity.id
_entity.type
_entity.pdbx_description
1 polymer ?
#
loop_
_entity_poly.entity_id
_entity_poly.type
_entity_poly.pdbx_seq_one_letter_code
_entity_poly.pdbx_strand_id
1 'polypeptide(L)'
;MDWFPRRHAVVLARSSPGRLAYLEKTGIIVPQRSGHASRLEVFYSWDQILEIRAISRLRQHLSFQTIRKILQYFDDHGVGRTLRDKHLVINHHGVSWVQPGTTAAPQIIHLVGHGCSFMGQFVLAPVEVDASDLGLSSGMASPTAPKVVDLEHFRQKVGR
;
A
#
# COMPACT_ATOMS: atom_id res chain seq x y z
N MET A 1 13.84 -3.28 -22.57
CA MET A 1 12.81 -3.73 -21.61
C MET A 1 12.24 -5.03 -22.10
N ASP A 2 12.15 -6.02 -21.22
CA ASP A 2 11.66 -7.35 -21.59
C ASP A 2 10.12 -7.41 -21.60
N TRP A 3 9.58 -8.03 -22.65
CA TRP A 3 8.15 -8.22 -22.86
C TRP A 3 7.78 -9.70 -22.76
N PHE A 4 6.79 -10.00 -21.93
CA PHE A 4 6.42 -11.37 -21.61
C PHE A 4 5.03 -11.70 -22.17
N PRO A 5 4.89 -12.76 -22.98
CA PRO A 5 3.57 -13.20 -23.43
C PRO A 5 2.73 -13.67 -22.23
N ARG A 6 1.40 -13.64 -22.39
CA ARG A 6 0.44 -13.98 -21.32
C ARG A 6 0.79 -15.27 -20.55
N ARG A 7 1.20 -16.33 -21.25
CA ARG A 7 1.60 -17.61 -20.62
C ARG A 7 2.75 -17.46 -19.62
N HIS A 8 3.76 -16.65 -19.94
CA HIS A 8 4.88 -16.39 -19.02
C HIS A 8 4.45 -15.42 -17.92
N ALA A 9 3.67 -14.40 -18.24
CA ALA A 9 3.17 -13.43 -17.28
C ALA A 9 2.37 -14.08 -16.14
N VAL A 10 1.53 -15.08 -16.45
CA VAL A 10 0.78 -15.87 -15.45
C VAL A 10 1.74 -16.51 -14.42
N VAL A 11 2.79 -17.17 -14.91
CA VAL A 11 3.79 -17.85 -14.08
C VAL A 11 4.61 -16.84 -13.27
N LEU A 12 5.13 -15.83 -13.93
CA LEU A 12 5.98 -14.81 -13.31
C LEU A 12 5.21 -13.99 -12.27
N ALA A 13 3.97 -13.60 -12.56
CA ALA A 13 3.15 -12.85 -11.61
C ALA A 13 2.60 -13.73 -10.47
N ARG A 14 2.73 -15.06 -10.56
CA ARG A 14 2.06 -16.04 -9.67
C ARG A 14 0.57 -15.76 -9.55
N SER A 15 -0.08 -15.58 -10.70
CA SER A 15 -1.50 -15.22 -10.79
C SER A 15 -2.22 -16.17 -11.74
N SER A 16 -3.49 -15.89 -12.06
CA SER A 16 -4.28 -16.71 -12.98
C SER A 16 -4.62 -15.95 -14.27
N PRO A 17 -4.89 -16.65 -15.40
CA PRO A 17 -5.31 -16.01 -16.64
C PRO A 17 -6.53 -15.10 -16.46
N GLY A 18 -7.52 -15.55 -15.68
CA GLY A 18 -8.72 -14.78 -15.37
C GLY A 18 -8.42 -13.52 -14.55
N ARG A 19 -7.46 -13.58 -13.63
CA ARG A 19 -7.03 -12.39 -12.86
C ARG A 19 -6.32 -11.37 -13.74
N LEU A 20 -5.44 -11.81 -14.64
CA LEU A 20 -4.82 -10.93 -15.64
C LEU A 20 -5.87 -10.27 -16.54
N ALA A 21 -6.81 -11.06 -17.08
CA ALA A 21 -7.90 -10.53 -17.91
C ALA A 21 -8.77 -9.52 -17.15
N TYR A 22 -9.00 -9.73 -15.86
CA TYR A 22 -9.74 -8.79 -15.04
C TYR A 22 -8.96 -7.49 -14.78
N LEU A 23 -7.67 -7.57 -14.49
CA LEU A 23 -6.80 -6.39 -14.33
C LEU A 23 -6.73 -5.57 -15.62
N GLU A 24 -6.67 -6.26 -16.77
CA GLU A 24 -6.75 -5.67 -18.10
C GLU A 24 -8.09 -4.99 -18.35
N LYS A 25 -9.21 -5.69 -18.13
CA LYS A 25 -10.58 -5.16 -18.30
C LYS A 25 -10.83 -3.92 -17.43
N THR A 26 -10.21 -3.85 -16.27
CA THR A 26 -10.41 -2.75 -15.30
C THR A 26 -9.43 -1.61 -15.49
N GLY A 27 -8.51 -1.71 -16.46
CA GLY A 27 -7.50 -0.69 -16.75
C GLY A 27 -6.44 -0.52 -15.67
N ILE A 28 -6.38 -1.42 -14.67
CA ILE A 28 -5.34 -1.39 -13.63
C ILE A 28 -4.00 -1.81 -14.22
N ILE A 29 -4.01 -2.75 -15.18
CA ILE A 29 -2.86 -3.13 -15.98
C ILE A 29 -3.23 -2.97 -17.44
N VAL A 30 -2.42 -2.26 -18.21
CA VAL A 30 -2.65 -2.04 -19.64
C VAL A 30 -1.52 -2.71 -20.44
N PRO A 31 -1.65 -4.00 -20.80
CA PRO A 31 -0.61 -4.71 -21.52
C PRO A 31 -0.47 -4.20 -22.96
N GLN A 32 0.71 -4.40 -23.55
CA GLN A 32 0.94 -4.12 -24.96
C GLN A 32 0.29 -5.20 -25.83
N ARG A 33 -0.29 -4.81 -26.96
CA ARG A 33 -0.80 -5.74 -27.97
C ARG A 33 0.01 -5.63 -29.24
N SER A 34 0.36 -6.75 -29.83
CA SER A 34 1.06 -6.82 -31.12
C SER A 34 0.45 -7.90 -32.01
N GLY A 35 0.51 -7.69 -33.32
CA GLY A 35 -0.04 -8.61 -34.33
C GLY A 35 -1.15 -7.99 -35.18
N HIS A 36 -1.68 -8.79 -36.09
CA HIS A 36 -2.79 -8.38 -36.96
C HIS A 36 -4.12 -8.46 -36.20
N ALA A 37 -5.11 -7.66 -36.63
CA ALA A 37 -6.44 -7.56 -35.99
C ALA A 37 -7.13 -8.91 -35.67
N SER A 38 -6.86 -9.97 -36.44
CA SER A 38 -7.42 -11.31 -36.22
C SER A 38 -6.67 -12.17 -35.19
N ARG A 39 -5.43 -11.82 -34.82
CA ARG A 39 -4.58 -12.53 -33.84
C ARG A 39 -3.69 -11.54 -33.08
N LEU A 40 -4.28 -10.80 -32.16
CA LEU A 40 -3.53 -9.94 -31.25
C LEU A 40 -2.91 -10.78 -30.13
N GLU A 41 -1.59 -10.78 -30.05
CA GLU A 41 -0.85 -11.30 -28.91
C GLU A 41 -0.69 -10.23 -27.84
N VAL A 42 -0.79 -10.65 -26.57
CA VAL A 42 -0.77 -9.76 -25.40
C VAL A 42 0.53 -9.95 -24.62
N PHE A 43 1.24 -8.84 -24.41
CA PHE A 43 2.55 -8.77 -23.78
C PHE A 43 2.53 -7.87 -22.54
N TYR A 44 3.24 -8.31 -21.51
CA TYR A 44 3.36 -7.61 -20.23
C TYR A 44 4.81 -7.20 -20.03
N SER A 45 5.03 -5.98 -19.54
CA SER A 45 6.37 -5.56 -19.13
C SER A 45 6.74 -6.13 -17.76
N TRP A 46 8.03 -6.07 -17.41
CA TRP A 46 8.49 -6.46 -16.08
C TRP A 46 7.80 -5.67 -14.95
N ASP A 47 7.64 -4.36 -15.12
CA ASP A 47 6.96 -3.49 -14.16
C ASP A 47 5.51 -3.92 -13.92
N GLN A 48 4.81 -4.30 -14.99
CA GLN A 48 3.44 -4.82 -14.90
C GLN A 48 3.38 -6.16 -14.17
N ILE A 49 4.37 -7.04 -14.37
CA ILE A 49 4.45 -8.30 -13.64
C ILE A 49 4.60 -8.06 -12.14
N LEU A 50 5.48 -7.14 -11.74
CA LEU A 50 5.67 -6.77 -10.34
C LEU A 50 4.41 -6.14 -9.74
N GLU A 51 3.73 -5.28 -10.50
CA GLU A 51 2.46 -4.67 -10.09
C GLU A 51 1.37 -5.73 -9.88
N ILE A 52 1.20 -6.67 -10.82
CA ILE A 52 0.23 -7.77 -10.69
C ILE A 52 0.54 -8.60 -9.45
N ARG A 53 1.83 -8.85 -9.16
CA ARG A 53 2.24 -9.61 -7.98
C ARG A 53 1.94 -8.86 -6.69
N ALA A 54 2.18 -7.55 -6.63
CA ALA A 54 1.85 -6.70 -5.49
C ALA A 54 0.33 -6.72 -5.22
N ILE A 55 -0.48 -6.50 -6.26
CA ILE A 55 -1.95 -6.56 -6.17
C ILE A 55 -2.43 -7.95 -5.73
N SER A 56 -1.83 -9.01 -6.27
CA SER A 56 -2.23 -10.39 -5.95
C SER A 56 -1.97 -10.73 -4.48
N ARG A 57 -0.85 -10.26 -3.91
CA ARG A 57 -0.55 -10.38 -2.48
C ARG A 57 -1.53 -9.58 -1.63
N LEU A 58 -1.76 -8.31 -1.97
CA LEU A 58 -2.67 -7.47 -1.21
C LEU A 58 -4.12 -8.01 -1.22
N ARG A 59 -4.53 -8.65 -2.32
CA ARG A 59 -5.86 -9.25 -2.46
C ARG A 59 -6.10 -10.46 -1.53
N GLN A 60 -5.06 -11.06 -0.97
CA GLN A 60 -5.18 -12.10 0.05
C GLN A 60 -5.76 -11.55 1.36
N HIS A 61 -5.64 -10.24 1.58
CA HIS A 61 -6.05 -9.57 2.82
C HIS A 61 -7.18 -8.55 2.60
N LEU A 62 -7.24 -7.94 1.41
CA LEU A 62 -8.20 -6.88 1.11
C LEU A 62 -9.17 -7.26 0.00
N SER A 63 -10.36 -6.65 0.02
CA SER A 63 -11.30 -6.69 -1.10
C SER A 63 -10.72 -5.98 -2.33
N PHE A 64 -11.16 -6.35 -3.53
CA PHE A 64 -10.71 -5.66 -4.75
C PHE A 64 -11.17 -4.20 -4.79
N GLN A 65 -12.36 -3.92 -4.23
CA GLN A 65 -12.86 -2.55 -4.14
C GLN A 65 -12.00 -1.70 -3.22
N THR A 66 -11.51 -2.27 -2.11
CA THR A 66 -10.57 -1.60 -1.21
C THR A 66 -9.25 -1.31 -1.91
N ILE A 67 -8.71 -2.26 -2.68
CA ILE A 67 -7.49 -2.04 -3.47
C ILE A 67 -7.69 -0.89 -4.47
N ARG A 68 -8.83 -0.82 -5.15
CA ARG A 68 -9.14 0.31 -6.03
C ARG A 68 -9.17 1.66 -5.31
N LYS A 69 -9.73 1.70 -4.09
CA LYS A 69 -9.71 2.92 -3.27
C LYS A 69 -8.28 3.33 -2.90
N ILE A 70 -7.43 2.37 -2.55
CA ILE A 70 -6.00 2.63 -2.28
C ILE A 70 -5.31 3.21 -3.52
N LEU A 71 -5.51 2.57 -4.67
CA LEU A 71 -4.95 3.05 -5.93
C LEU A 71 -5.42 4.47 -6.26
N GLN A 72 -6.71 4.75 -6.07
CA GLN A 72 -7.27 6.08 -6.28
C GLN A 72 -6.66 7.10 -5.31
N TYR A 73 -6.53 6.74 -4.04
CA TYR A 73 -5.88 7.60 -3.05
C TYR A 73 -4.47 8.00 -3.48
N PHE A 74 -3.64 7.07 -3.97
CA PHE A 74 -2.30 7.42 -4.45
C PHE A 74 -2.31 8.34 -5.68
N ASP A 75 -3.27 8.14 -6.58
CA ASP A 75 -3.45 8.98 -7.76
C ASP A 75 -3.87 10.41 -7.37
N ASP A 76 -4.86 10.53 -6.48
CA ASP A 76 -5.38 11.80 -5.95
C ASP A 76 -4.31 12.62 -5.21
N HIS A 77 -3.29 11.96 -4.66
CA HIS A 77 -2.19 12.59 -3.90
C HIS A 77 -0.89 12.69 -4.72
N GLY A 78 -0.92 12.41 -6.03
CA GLY A 78 0.23 12.60 -6.92
C GLY A 78 1.39 11.63 -6.71
N VAL A 79 1.18 10.52 -6.00
CA VAL A 79 2.22 9.51 -5.70
C VAL A 79 2.24 8.37 -6.75
N GLY A 80 1.36 8.45 -7.74
CA GLY A 80 1.24 7.47 -8.81
C GLY A 80 0.47 6.22 -8.41
N ARG A 81 -0.35 5.74 -9.35
CA ARG A 81 -1.34 4.66 -9.17
C ARG A 81 -0.74 3.24 -9.17
N THR A 82 0.47 3.05 -8.65
CA THR A 82 1.14 1.74 -8.57
C THR A 82 1.37 1.32 -7.13
N LEU A 83 1.31 0.02 -6.88
CA LEU A 83 1.62 -0.59 -5.57
C LEU A 83 3.04 -1.15 -5.52
N ARG A 84 3.62 -1.55 -6.66
CA ARG A 84 4.94 -2.23 -6.73
C ARG A 84 6.10 -1.46 -6.11
N ASP A 85 5.98 -0.13 -6.09
CA ASP A 85 6.97 0.83 -5.62
C ASP A 85 6.64 1.38 -4.22
N LYS A 86 5.56 0.88 -3.60
CA LYS A 86 5.09 1.34 -2.29
C LYS A 86 5.43 0.32 -1.21
N HIS A 87 5.92 0.80 -0.07
CA HIS A 87 6.14 -0.04 1.10
C HIS A 87 4.84 -0.19 1.89
N LEU A 88 4.06 -1.23 1.57
CA LEU A 88 2.79 -1.51 2.23
C LEU A 88 2.98 -2.54 3.34
N VAL A 89 2.50 -2.21 4.53
CA VAL A 89 2.49 -3.08 5.71
C VAL A 89 1.06 -3.52 5.99
N ILE A 90 0.86 -4.84 6.10
CA ILE A 90 -0.44 -5.45 6.35
C ILE A 90 -0.42 -6.01 7.78
N ASN A 91 -1.29 -5.49 8.63
CA ASN A 91 -1.42 -5.89 10.03
C ASN A 91 -2.86 -6.35 10.32
N HIS A 92 -3.12 -6.92 11.51
CA HIS A 92 -4.47 -7.34 11.93
C HIS A 92 -5.50 -6.21 11.85
N HIS A 93 -5.07 -4.97 12.01
CA HIS A 93 -5.94 -3.80 12.03
C HIS A 93 -6.17 -3.18 10.65
N GLY A 94 -5.42 -3.60 9.61
CA GLY A 94 -5.57 -3.04 8.27
C GLY A 94 -4.27 -2.92 7.47
N VAL A 95 -4.21 -1.92 6.59
CA VAL A 95 -3.07 -1.69 5.68
C VAL A 95 -2.56 -0.27 5.82
N SER A 96 -1.26 -0.14 6.02
CA SER A 96 -0.54 1.12 6.09
C SER A 96 0.49 1.22 4.97
N TRP A 97 0.72 2.44 4.49
CA TRP A 97 1.81 2.78 3.60
C TRP A 97 2.90 3.50 4.40
N VAL A 98 4.13 3.00 4.28
CA VAL A 98 5.31 3.62 4.87
C VAL A 98 6.03 4.41 3.79
N GLN A 99 6.08 5.72 3.96
CA GLN A 99 6.86 6.60 3.11
C GLN A 99 8.20 6.90 3.80
N PRO A 100 9.33 6.68 3.11
CA PRO A 100 10.62 7.10 3.65
C PRO A 100 10.60 8.63 3.82
N GLY A 101 10.79 9.09 5.05
CA GLY A 101 10.95 10.51 5.34
C GLY A 101 12.26 11.01 4.75
N THR A 102 12.26 12.23 4.21
CA THR A 102 13.44 12.81 3.54
C THR A 102 14.58 13.11 4.52
N THR A 103 14.27 13.32 5.81
CA THR A 103 15.27 13.71 6.83
C THR A 103 14.92 13.36 8.29
N ALA A 104 13.67 13.02 8.63
CA ALA A 104 13.29 12.71 10.01
C ALA A 104 12.11 11.74 10.05
N ALA A 105 12.36 10.51 10.50
CA ALA A 105 11.42 9.40 10.70
C ALA A 105 10.57 8.98 9.47
N PRO A 106 10.32 7.68 9.27
CA PRO A 106 9.39 7.23 8.24
C PRO A 106 7.98 7.74 8.55
N GLN A 107 7.27 8.24 7.54
CA GLN A 107 5.87 8.62 7.67
C GLN A 107 4.99 7.39 7.44
N ILE A 108 4.14 7.08 8.41
CA ILE A 108 3.21 5.94 8.31
C ILE A 108 1.81 6.49 8.08
N ILE A 109 1.24 6.15 6.92
CA ILE A 109 -0.09 6.56 6.51
C ILE A 109 -0.99 5.32 6.52
N HIS A 110 -2.00 5.33 7.39
CA HIS A 110 -2.99 4.27 7.46
C HIS A 110 -4.00 4.42 6.32
N LEU A 111 -4.07 3.42 5.45
CA LEU A 111 -4.92 3.44 4.25
C LEU A 111 -6.28 2.79 4.52
N VAL A 112 -6.29 1.72 5.29
CA VAL A 112 -7.50 0.93 5.58
C VAL A 112 -7.37 0.43 7.00
N GLY A 113 -8.43 0.49 7.80
CA GLY A 113 -8.50 -0.38 8.97
C GLY A 113 -9.87 -0.56 9.58
N HIS A 114 -9.94 -1.47 10.55
CA HIS A 114 -11.17 -1.84 11.23
C HIS A 114 -11.66 -0.66 12.10
N GLY A 115 -12.87 -0.17 11.83
CA GLY A 115 -13.49 0.93 12.59
C GLY A 115 -13.09 2.34 12.13
N CYS A 116 -12.23 2.49 11.12
CA CYS A 116 -11.87 3.78 10.54
C CYS A 116 -12.49 3.94 9.15
N SER A 117 -13.40 4.91 9.00
CA SER A 117 -14.05 5.19 7.71
C SER A 117 -13.17 5.98 6.73
N PHE A 118 -12.06 6.56 7.20
CA PHE A 118 -11.24 7.50 6.45
C PHE A 118 -9.87 6.91 6.10
N MET A 119 -9.54 6.97 4.81
CA MET A 119 -8.25 6.56 4.24
C MET A 119 -7.28 7.75 4.31
N GLY A 120 -6.01 7.49 4.65
CA GLY A 120 -4.96 8.52 4.63
C GLY A 120 -4.64 9.15 5.99
N GLN A 121 -4.89 8.46 7.11
CA GLN A 121 -4.58 9.00 8.43
C GLN A 121 -3.10 8.81 8.77
N PHE A 122 -2.42 9.88 9.19
CA PHE A 122 -1.06 9.78 9.72
C PHE A 122 -1.04 9.07 11.07
N VAL A 123 -0.13 8.12 11.21
CA VAL A 123 0.10 7.38 12.46
C VAL A 123 1.37 7.91 13.10
N LEU A 124 1.24 8.45 14.31
CA LEU A 124 2.39 8.74 15.16
C LEU A 124 2.86 7.41 15.77
N ALA A 125 3.91 6.83 15.21
CA ALA A 125 4.61 5.73 15.85
C ALA A 125 5.69 6.32 16.77
N PRO A 126 5.71 5.99 18.08
CA PRO A 126 6.85 6.30 18.91
C PRO A 126 8.06 5.56 18.32
N VAL A 127 9.06 6.32 17.87
CA VAL A 127 10.37 5.76 17.59
C VAL A 127 10.96 5.45 18.96
N GLU A 128 11.03 4.18 19.32
CA GLU A 128 11.90 3.75 20.42
C GLU A 128 13.34 4.02 19.94
N VAL A 129 13.81 5.23 20.18
CA VAL A 129 15.25 5.49 20.25
C VAL A 129 15.70 4.67 21.45
N ASP A 130 16.56 3.68 21.21
CA ASP A 130 17.20 2.93 22.28
C ASP A 130 17.65 3.92 23.36
N ALA A 131 17.04 3.82 24.54
CA ALA A 131 17.32 4.70 25.68
C ALA A 131 18.80 4.66 26.12
N SER A 132 19.57 3.73 25.56
CA SER A 132 21.02 3.63 25.62
C SER A 132 21.76 4.89 25.13
N ASP A 133 21.19 5.66 24.19
CA ASP A 133 21.84 6.90 23.69
C ASP A 133 21.48 8.16 24.51
N LEU A 134 20.51 8.08 25.44
CA LEU A 134 20.07 9.23 26.24
C LEU A 134 20.15 9.02 27.76
N GLY A 135 20.72 7.90 28.23
CA GLY A 135 21.04 7.70 29.65
C GLY A 135 19.82 7.71 30.59
N LEU A 136 18.61 7.41 30.10
CA LEU A 136 17.41 7.37 30.93
C LEU A 136 17.00 5.92 31.16
N SER A 137 17.06 5.53 32.43
CA SER A 137 16.82 4.17 32.93
C SER A 137 15.46 3.60 32.53
N SER A 138 15.52 2.41 31.94
CA SER A 138 14.42 1.48 31.66
C SER A 138 13.43 1.33 32.82
N GLY A 139 12.15 1.59 32.56
CA GLY A 139 11.06 1.36 33.50
C GLY A 139 9.70 1.18 32.81
N MET A 140 9.27 -0.08 32.72
CA MET A 140 7.91 -0.59 32.54
C MET A 140 7.36 -0.83 31.12
N ALA A 141 7.03 -2.11 30.92
CA ALA A 141 6.27 -2.67 29.81
C ALA A 141 4.77 -2.38 29.91
N SER A 142 4.12 -2.15 28.75
CA SER A 142 2.97 -2.90 28.20
C SER A 142 2.23 -2.04 27.15
N PRO A 143 1.84 -2.60 25.98
CA PRO A 143 1.30 -1.82 24.87
C PRO A 143 -0.16 -1.46 25.16
N THR A 144 -0.40 -0.22 25.55
CA THR A 144 -1.75 0.33 25.58
C THR A 144 -2.12 0.81 24.18
N ALA A 145 -3.34 0.45 23.78
CA ALA A 145 -4.00 0.78 22.52
C ALA A 145 -3.69 2.20 22.00
N PRO A 146 -3.70 2.45 20.67
CA PRO A 146 -3.38 3.75 20.10
C PRO A 146 -4.23 4.84 20.76
N LYS A 147 -3.56 5.70 21.53
CA LYS A 147 -4.17 6.83 22.23
C LYS A 147 -4.50 7.88 21.18
N VAL A 148 -5.69 7.77 20.60
CA VAL A 148 -6.23 8.81 19.70
C VAL A 148 -6.30 10.09 20.51
N VAL A 149 -5.49 11.09 20.12
CA VAL A 149 -5.52 12.42 20.73
C VAL A 149 -6.70 13.16 20.12
N ASP A 150 -7.74 13.36 20.93
CA ASP A 150 -8.83 14.27 20.61
C ASP A 150 -8.30 15.72 20.69
N LEU A 151 -8.16 16.35 19.51
CA LEU A 151 -7.63 17.70 19.37
C LEU A 151 -8.52 18.75 20.02
N GLU A 152 -9.85 18.54 20.09
CA GLU A 152 -10.77 19.46 20.76
C GLU A 152 -10.57 19.44 22.28
N HIS A 153 -10.36 18.25 22.84
CA HIS A 153 -10.09 18.06 24.25
C HIS A 153 -8.69 18.60 24.67
N PHE A 154 -7.73 18.62 23.76
CA PHE A 154 -6.41 19.22 23.98
C PHE A 154 -6.47 20.76 24.01
N ARG A 155 -7.24 21.37 23.11
CA ARG A 155 -7.41 22.84 23.06
C ARG A 155 -8.05 23.40 24.33
N GLN A 156 -9.02 22.70 24.91
CA GLN A 156 -9.65 23.10 26.18
C GLN A 156 -8.68 23.07 27.37
N LYS A 157 -7.62 22.28 27.31
CA LYS A 157 -6.67 22.10 28.41
C LYS A 157 -5.51 23.10 28.40
N VAL A 158 -5.19 23.66 27.23
CA VAL A 158 -4.13 24.67 27.05
C VAL A 158 -4.67 26.10 27.20
N GLY A 159 -6.00 26.28 27.18
CA GLY A 159 -6.67 27.57 27.36
C GLY A 159 -6.95 27.99 28.81
N ARG A 160 -6.23 27.47 29.82
CA ARG A 160 -6.31 27.93 31.22
C ARG A 160 -4.93 28.34 31.73
#